data_AF-A0A6J8AP53-F1
#
_entry.id   AF-A0A6J8AP53-F1
#
_cell.length_a   1.000
_cell.length_b   1.000
_cell.length_c   1.000
_cell.angle_alpha   90.00
_cell.angle_beta   90.00
_cell.angle_gamma   90.00
#
_symmetry.space_group_name_H-M   'P 1'
#
loop_
_entity.id
_entity.type
_entity.pdbx_description
1 polymer ?
#
loop_
_entity_poly.entity_id
_entity_poly.type
_entity_poly.pdbx_seq_one_letter_code
_entity_poly.pdbx_strand_id
1 'polypeptide(L)'
;MEYNKRISGDEYLYKTVSGVTKISCAYKCSVEKNCCVANFDANSQTCYLDMSGGCYSAPRHENSWITIRRAREDSFNWGPWSKCSKTCEGGIRTRSHLHANVAGNVTSVEGCHNFGCNDIALNCNGWKTKGLLDSQTALIEPMASNGIQLQAVHIYCDMEMENGVGVTVIDHDGERDVSVHGYEAQGSYSFIVTYNIPFEYVVAIINSSQFCRQFVRWKCKGAQMYNPGNQKWNTYWTNRSTAYLAINEYKPPSVFFHGSEERRICDCGISQTCHRSDVLCNCDINDGIWRSDEGYVTNKDALPIVAFFAGDTGSAQEEGKHFIGPIECYGDA
;
A
#
# COMPACT_ATOMS: atom_id res chain seq x y z
N MET A 1 -10.04 -46.65 -9.68
CA MET A 1 -8.65 -46.75 -10.15
C MET A 1 -7.74 -46.65 -8.94
N GLU A 2 -7.26 -47.80 -8.48
CA GLU A 2 -6.25 -47.92 -7.42
C GLU A 2 -4.88 -47.84 -8.07
N TYR A 3 -4.01 -46.99 -7.54
CA TYR A 3 -2.60 -46.95 -7.94
C TYR A 3 -1.78 -47.53 -6.80
N ASN A 4 -1.29 -48.77 -7.00
CA ASN A 4 -0.37 -49.41 -6.08
C ASN A 4 1.05 -48.90 -6.36
N LYS A 5 1.55 -47.97 -5.54
CA LYS A 5 2.95 -47.52 -5.61
C LYS A 5 3.68 -47.92 -4.32
N ARG A 6 4.85 -48.56 -4.47
CA ARG A 6 5.76 -48.89 -3.36
C ARG A 6 6.51 -47.61 -2.99
N ILE A 7 6.46 -47.21 -1.72
CA ILE A 7 7.02 -45.94 -1.25
C ILE A 7 8.17 -46.23 -0.28
N SER A 8 9.33 -45.58 -0.50
CA SER A 8 10.45 -45.58 0.45
C SER A 8 10.89 -44.15 0.74
N GLY A 9 10.75 -43.71 2.00
CA GLY A 9 11.06 -42.35 2.44
C GLY A 9 9.84 -41.62 3.00
N ASP A 10 10.07 -40.38 3.48
CA ASP A 10 9.01 -39.46 3.91
C ASP A 10 8.22 -38.97 2.67
N GLU A 11 7.28 -39.78 2.18
CA GLU A 11 6.45 -39.46 1.03
C GLU A 11 4.96 -39.40 1.41
N TYR A 12 4.28 -38.37 0.91
CA TYR A 12 2.88 -38.08 1.15
C TYR A 12 2.04 -38.49 -0.09
N LEU A 13 0.97 -39.26 0.09
CA LEU A 13 0.04 -39.64 -0.98
C LEU A 13 -1.18 -38.71 -0.99
N TYR A 14 -1.52 -38.14 -2.15
CA TYR A 14 -2.63 -37.20 -2.30
C TYR A 14 -3.66 -37.74 -3.30
N LYS A 15 -4.96 -37.62 -2.98
CA LYS A 15 -6.06 -37.88 -3.92
C LYS A 15 -7.06 -36.73 -3.85
N THR A 16 -7.32 -36.08 -4.99
CA THR A 16 -8.36 -35.06 -5.12
C THR A 16 -9.65 -35.74 -5.59
N VAL A 17 -10.74 -35.61 -4.81
CA VAL A 17 -12.08 -36.02 -5.23
C VAL A 17 -12.92 -34.75 -5.37
N SER A 18 -13.56 -34.59 -6.53
CA SER A 18 -14.38 -33.41 -6.85
C SER A 18 -15.58 -33.32 -5.90
N GLY A 19 -15.82 -32.14 -5.33
CA GLY A 19 -17.05 -31.83 -4.58
C GLY A 19 -17.01 -32.00 -3.04
N VAL A 20 -15.88 -32.35 -2.43
CA VAL A 20 -15.73 -32.42 -0.96
C VAL A 20 -14.47 -31.67 -0.52
N THR A 21 -14.54 -31.00 0.65
CA THR A 21 -13.42 -30.38 1.36
C THR A 21 -12.19 -31.29 1.29
N LYS A 22 -11.07 -30.78 0.75
CA LYS A 22 -9.86 -31.59 0.46
C LYS A 22 -9.36 -32.29 1.73
N ILE A 23 -9.56 -33.61 1.82
CA ILE A 23 -8.94 -34.45 2.86
C ILE A 23 -7.62 -34.99 2.30
N SER A 24 -6.52 -34.67 2.99
CA SER A 24 -5.17 -35.13 2.65
C SER A 24 -4.72 -36.16 3.68
N CYS A 25 -4.29 -37.33 3.22
CA CYS A 25 -3.76 -38.39 4.08
C CYS A 25 -2.23 -38.36 4.06
N ALA A 26 -1.60 -38.13 5.21
CA ALA A 26 -0.15 -38.11 5.35
C ALA A 26 0.30 -39.32 6.17
N TYR A 27 1.31 -40.06 5.68
CA TYR A 27 1.90 -41.19 6.39
C TYR A 27 3.41 -41.01 6.47
N LYS A 28 3.99 -41.41 7.60
CA LYS A 28 5.43 -41.41 7.82
C LYS A 28 5.88 -42.85 8.08
N CYS A 29 6.69 -43.40 7.18
CA CYS A 29 7.34 -44.69 7.40
C CYS A 29 8.67 -44.46 8.12
N SER A 30 8.75 -44.83 9.40
CA SER A 30 10.02 -44.81 10.14
C SER A 30 10.78 -46.13 9.99
N VAL A 31 11.89 -46.06 9.26
CA VAL A 31 13.14 -46.84 9.40
C VAL A 31 13.17 -48.34 9.05
N GLU A 32 12.09 -49.03 8.67
CA GLU A 32 12.22 -50.41 8.13
C GLU A 32 11.48 -50.67 6.81
N LYS A 33 12.08 -51.56 6.00
CA LYS A 33 11.89 -51.78 4.54
C LYS A 33 10.51 -52.28 4.08
N ASN A 34 9.48 -52.28 4.93
CA ASN A 34 8.15 -52.82 4.62
C ASN A 34 7.04 -51.78 4.87
N CYS A 35 6.91 -50.78 3.99
CA CYS A 35 5.77 -49.86 4.01
C CYS A 35 4.52 -50.54 3.43
N CYS A 36 3.39 -50.47 4.16
CA CYS A 36 2.07 -50.89 3.68
C CYS A 36 1.45 -49.82 2.77
N VAL A 37 0.57 -50.24 1.85
CA VAL A 37 -0.15 -49.32 0.96
C VAL A 37 -1.23 -48.59 1.77
N ALA A 38 -1.29 -47.26 1.62
CA ALA A 38 -2.34 -46.46 2.22
C ALA A 38 -3.45 -46.17 1.20
N ASN A 39 -4.69 -46.40 1.60
CA ASN A 39 -5.89 -46.19 0.80
C ASN A 39 -6.81 -45.12 1.43
N PHE A 40 -7.60 -44.46 0.58
CA PHE A 40 -8.59 -43.46 0.99
C PHE A 40 -9.98 -43.93 0.59
N ASP A 41 -10.89 -44.03 1.56
CA ASP A 41 -12.31 -44.28 1.32
C ASP A 41 -13.05 -42.94 1.18
N ALA A 42 -13.53 -42.68 -0.03
CA ALA A 42 -14.27 -41.46 -0.35
C ALA A 42 -15.65 -41.39 0.31
N ASN A 43 -16.25 -42.54 0.67
CA ASN A 43 -17.58 -42.58 1.28
C ASN A 43 -17.52 -42.27 2.78
N SER A 44 -16.56 -42.86 3.49
CA SER A 44 -16.37 -42.61 4.93
C SER A 44 -15.47 -41.41 5.24
N GLN A 45 -14.82 -40.81 4.23
CA GLN A 45 -13.85 -39.73 4.41
C GLN A 45 -12.66 -40.12 5.33
N THR A 46 -12.34 -41.42 5.40
CA THR A 46 -11.27 -41.95 6.26
C THR A 46 -10.08 -42.46 5.45
N CYS A 47 -8.90 -42.29 6.02
CA CYS A 47 -7.67 -42.87 5.49
C CYS A 47 -7.39 -44.19 6.23
N TYR A 48 -7.09 -45.28 5.51
CA TYR A 48 -6.82 -46.60 6.10
C TYR A 48 -5.63 -47.28 5.42
N LEU A 49 -4.99 -48.22 6.13
CA LEU A 49 -3.87 -49.01 5.60
C LEU A 49 -4.41 -50.34 5.05
N ASP A 50 -4.05 -50.68 3.83
CA ASP A 50 -4.36 -51.98 3.25
C ASP A 50 -3.33 -53.01 3.72
N MET A 51 -3.82 -54.02 4.43
CA MET A 51 -3.01 -55.10 4.99
C MET A 51 -2.91 -56.33 4.07
N SER A 52 -3.50 -56.29 2.87
CA SER A 52 -3.40 -57.37 1.91
C SER A 52 -2.03 -57.37 1.21
N GLY A 53 -1.29 -58.48 1.31
CA GLY A 53 -0.01 -58.66 0.61
C GLY A 53 1.27 -58.81 1.45
N GLY A 54 1.19 -59.14 2.74
CA GLY A 54 2.38 -59.56 3.52
C GLY A 54 2.96 -58.55 4.50
N CYS A 55 2.18 -57.59 4.99
CA CYS A 55 2.54 -56.69 6.11
C CYS A 55 2.55 -57.39 7.49
N TYR A 56 2.92 -58.68 7.57
CA TYR A 56 2.72 -59.50 8.78
C TYR A 56 3.95 -59.62 9.71
N SER A 57 5.03 -58.86 9.51
CA SER A 57 6.25 -59.02 10.32
C SER A 57 6.90 -57.73 10.80
N ALA A 58 6.14 -56.67 11.04
CA ALA A 58 6.63 -55.60 11.92
C ALA A 58 6.26 -55.98 13.37
N PRO A 59 7.19 -55.97 14.34
CA PRO A 59 6.84 -56.14 15.75
C PRO A 59 5.80 -55.08 16.09
N ARG A 60 4.72 -55.45 16.79
CA ARG A 60 3.80 -54.48 17.39
C ARG A 60 4.61 -53.62 18.38
N HIS A 61 5.20 -52.54 17.91
CA HIS A 61 5.61 -51.46 18.79
C HIS A 61 4.34 -50.70 19.16
N GLU A 62 3.88 -50.96 20.39
CA GLU A 62 2.68 -50.40 21.04
C GLU A 62 2.62 -48.86 21.11
N ASN A 63 3.53 -48.13 20.47
CA ASN A 63 3.60 -46.66 20.55
C ASN A 63 3.75 -45.95 19.19
N SER A 64 3.30 -46.57 18.10
CA SER A 64 3.32 -45.96 16.76
C SER A 64 2.06 -45.12 16.51
N TRP A 65 2.03 -43.88 17.00
CA TRP A 65 0.90 -42.97 16.75
C TRP A 65 1.01 -42.36 15.35
N ILE A 66 0.16 -42.79 14.41
CA ILE A 66 -0.01 -42.11 13.12
C ILE A 66 -0.78 -40.81 13.41
N THR A 67 -0.12 -39.66 13.32
CA THR A 67 -0.76 -38.35 13.49
C THR A 67 -1.21 -37.83 12.13
N ILE A 68 -2.49 -37.97 11.79
CA ILE A 68 -3.09 -37.33 10.61
C ILE A 68 -3.22 -35.84 10.93
N ARG A 69 -2.32 -35.01 10.39
CA ARG A 69 -2.45 -33.55 10.46
C ARG A 69 -3.11 -33.05 9.19
N ARG A 70 -4.23 -32.35 9.33
CA ARG A 70 -4.78 -31.51 8.26
C ARG A 70 -3.69 -30.48 7.93
N ALA A 71 -3.07 -30.56 6.75
CA ALA A 71 -2.25 -29.45 6.26
C ALA A 71 -3.22 -28.27 6.07
N ARG A 72 -3.00 -27.19 6.81
CA ARG A 72 -3.82 -26.00 6.62
C ARG A 72 -3.39 -25.34 5.29
N GLU A 73 -4.30 -24.69 4.57
CA GLU A 73 -4.02 -24.10 3.25
C GLU A 73 -2.89 -23.05 3.28
N ASP A 74 -2.63 -22.46 4.45
CA ASP A 74 -1.54 -21.56 4.81
C ASP A 74 -0.14 -22.22 4.84
N SER A 75 -0.05 -23.54 4.70
CA SER A 75 1.24 -24.27 4.69
C SER A 75 1.96 -24.23 3.33
N PHE A 76 1.35 -23.64 2.30
CA PHE A 76 1.86 -23.65 0.93
C PHE A 76 2.29 -22.25 0.46
N ASN A 77 3.36 -22.19 -0.33
CA ASN A 77 3.83 -20.94 -0.92
C ASN A 77 2.96 -20.55 -2.13
N TRP A 78 1.82 -19.92 -1.85
CA TRP A 78 0.88 -19.46 -2.86
C TRP A 78 1.37 -18.20 -3.57
N GLY A 79 1.11 -18.10 -4.87
CA GLY A 79 1.18 -16.84 -5.60
C GLY A 79 0.09 -15.85 -5.14
N PRO A 80 0.19 -14.58 -5.57
CA PRO A 80 -0.81 -13.56 -5.26
C PRO A 80 -2.18 -13.95 -5.82
N TRP A 81 -3.23 -13.41 -5.21
CA TRP A 81 -4.57 -13.47 -5.77
C TRP A 81 -4.66 -12.65 -7.05
N SER A 82 -5.42 -13.15 -8.03
CA SER A 82 -5.87 -12.37 -9.17
C SER A 82 -6.80 -11.25 -8.72
N LYS A 83 -7.00 -10.26 -9.59
CA LYS A 83 -8.14 -9.36 -9.47
C LYS A 83 -9.44 -10.15 -9.46
N CYS A 84 -10.45 -9.59 -8.80
CA CYS A 84 -11.80 -10.11 -8.81
C CYS A 84 -12.39 -10.07 -10.23
N SER A 85 -13.13 -11.11 -10.61
CA SER A 85 -13.76 -11.18 -11.92
C SER A 85 -14.89 -10.15 -12.13
N LYS A 86 -15.35 -9.50 -11.06
CA LYS A 86 -16.37 -8.44 -11.08
C LYS A 86 -16.00 -7.34 -10.10
N THR A 87 -16.52 -6.14 -10.29
CA THR A 87 -16.31 -4.99 -9.40
C THR A 87 -17.35 -4.88 -8.27
N CYS A 88 -18.47 -5.62 -8.37
CA CYS A 88 -19.58 -5.66 -7.40
C CYS A 88 -20.47 -6.90 -7.66
N GLU A 89 -21.46 -7.14 -6.79
CA GLU A 89 -22.46 -8.23 -6.89
C GLU A 89 -21.87 -9.65 -6.99
N GLY A 90 -20.74 -9.86 -6.31
CA GLY A 90 -20.09 -11.17 -6.21
C GLY A 90 -19.36 -11.56 -7.50
N GLY A 91 -18.04 -11.62 -7.41
CA GLY A 91 -17.14 -12.22 -8.38
C GLY A 91 -16.34 -13.37 -7.77
N ILE A 92 -15.39 -13.88 -8.54
CA ILE A 92 -14.41 -14.85 -8.08
C ILE A 92 -13.01 -14.35 -8.35
N ARG A 93 -12.08 -14.66 -7.46
CA ARG A 93 -10.64 -14.49 -7.68
C ARG A 93 -9.91 -15.80 -7.48
N THR A 94 -8.75 -15.92 -8.11
CA THR A 94 -7.98 -17.17 -8.12
C THR A 94 -6.52 -16.93 -7.77
N ARG A 95 -5.87 -17.92 -7.17
CA ARG A 95 -4.41 -17.96 -6.99
C ARG A 95 -3.90 -19.35 -7.25
N SER A 96 -2.61 -19.48 -7.51
CA SER A 96 -2.00 -20.79 -7.78
C SER A 96 -0.68 -20.98 -7.06
N HIS A 97 -0.33 -22.24 -6.82
CA HIS A 97 1.01 -22.62 -6.39
C HIS A 97 1.51 -23.82 -7.18
N LEU A 98 2.83 -23.89 -7.33
CA LEU A 98 3.50 -25.05 -7.90
C LEU A 98 3.47 -26.18 -6.87
N HIS A 99 2.98 -27.34 -7.28
CA HIS A 99 2.99 -28.54 -6.45
C HIS A 99 4.08 -29.49 -6.97
N ALA A 100 5.14 -29.69 -6.20
CA ALA A 100 6.35 -30.41 -6.65
C ALA A 100 6.08 -31.84 -7.16
N ASN A 101 5.00 -32.48 -6.71
CA ASN A 101 4.66 -33.87 -7.01
C ASN A 101 3.47 -34.06 -7.96
N VAL A 102 2.92 -32.98 -8.54
CA VAL A 102 1.86 -33.06 -9.56
C VAL A 102 2.35 -32.30 -10.79
N ALA A 103 2.19 -32.88 -11.98
CA ALA A 103 2.44 -32.16 -13.23
C ALA A 103 1.32 -31.12 -13.44
N GLY A 104 1.45 -29.96 -12.79
CA GLY A 104 0.51 -28.85 -12.91
C GLY A 104 0.44 -27.93 -11.69
N ASN A 105 -0.10 -26.73 -11.91
CA ASN A 105 -0.39 -25.78 -10.83
C ASN A 105 -1.67 -26.18 -10.09
N VAL A 106 -1.64 -26.11 -8.76
CA VAL A 106 -2.85 -26.22 -7.94
C VAL A 106 -3.46 -24.82 -7.81
N THR A 107 -4.74 -24.69 -8.15
CA THR A 107 -5.48 -23.42 -8.08
C THR A 107 -6.42 -23.39 -6.86
N SER A 108 -6.51 -22.23 -6.22
CA SER A 108 -7.52 -21.89 -5.22
C SER A 108 -8.45 -20.82 -5.79
N VAL A 109 -9.72 -20.88 -5.42
CA VAL A 109 -10.76 -19.94 -5.86
C VAL A 109 -11.54 -19.48 -4.64
N GLU A 110 -11.83 -18.18 -4.56
CA GLU A 110 -12.72 -17.64 -3.54
C GLU A 110 -13.63 -16.54 -4.10
N GLY A 111 -14.73 -16.28 -3.41
CA GLY A 111 -15.64 -15.18 -3.74
C GLY A 111 -15.06 -13.83 -3.35
N CYS A 112 -15.40 -12.78 -4.10
CA CYS A 112 -14.94 -11.42 -3.86
C CYS A 112 -16.03 -10.39 -4.21
N HIS A 113 -15.91 -9.17 -3.67
CA HIS A 113 -16.79 -8.04 -3.98
C HIS A 113 -18.30 -8.35 -3.78
N ASN A 114 -18.66 -8.91 -2.63
CA ASN A 114 -20.03 -9.29 -2.27
C ASN A 114 -20.93 -8.11 -1.84
N PHE A 115 -20.58 -6.88 -2.22
CA PHE A 115 -21.37 -5.67 -1.98
C PHE A 115 -22.18 -5.27 -3.23
N GLY A 116 -23.20 -4.44 -3.05
CA GLY A 116 -24.05 -3.96 -4.14
C GLY A 116 -23.33 -2.95 -5.03
N CYS A 117 -23.63 -2.91 -6.33
CA CYS A 117 -23.03 -1.94 -7.25
C CYS A 117 -23.42 -0.48 -6.97
N ASN A 118 -24.53 -0.27 -6.25
CA ASN A 118 -25.01 1.04 -5.83
C ASN A 118 -24.71 1.33 -4.35
N ASP A 119 -23.92 0.47 -3.69
CA ASP A 119 -23.50 0.73 -2.33
C ASP A 119 -22.58 1.95 -2.29
N ILE A 120 -22.59 2.64 -1.16
CA ILE A 120 -21.74 3.81 -0.91
C ILE A 120 -21.05 3.61 0.43
N ALA A 121 -19.82 4.06 0.59
CA ALA A 121 -19.10 4.05 1.86
C ALA A 121 -18.66 5.47 2.26
N LEU A 122 -18.28 5.67 3.51
CA LEU A 122 -17.82 6.99 3.97
C LEU A 122 -16.47 7.40 3.35
N ASN A 123 -15.59 6.42 3.14
CA ASN A 123 -14.24 6.57 2.62
C ASN A 123 -13.74 5.20 2.09
N CYS A 124 -12.49 5.13 1.65
CA CYS A 124 -11.91 3.87 1.15
C CYS A 124 -11.69 2.80 2.22
N ASN A 125 -11.48 3.17 3.49
CA ASN A 125 -11.43 2.22 4.61
C ASN A 125 -12.80 1.56 4.85
N GLY A 126 -13.89 2.33 4.69
CA GLY A 126 -15.25 1.82 4.69
C GLY A 126 -15.49 0.84 3.54
N TRP A 127 -15.01 1.14 2.33
CA TRP A 127 -15.06 0.20 1.22
C TRP A 127 -14.27 -1.08 1.49
N LYS A 128 -13.09 -0.97 2.09
CA LYS A 128 -12.29 -2.13 2.50
C LYS A 128 -13.09 -3.02 3.46
N THR A 129 -13.76 -2.43 4.44
CA THR A 129 -14.63 -3.12 5.40
C THR A 129 -15.82 -3.81 4.72
N LYS A 130 -16.37 -3.19 3.66
CA LYS A 130 -17.41 -3.81 2.82
C LYS A 130 -16.91 -4.95 1.92
N GLY A 131 -15.60 -5.19 1.88
CA GLY A 131 -15.00 -6.27 1.10
C GLY A 131 -14.57 -5.86 -0.30
N LEU A 132 -14.31 -4.57 -0.55
CA LEU A 132 -13.56 -4.13 -1.73
C LEU A 132 -12.11 -4.56 -1.59
N LEU A 133 -11.63 -5.35 -2.56
CA LEU A 133 -10.32 -6.00 -2.50
C LEU A 133 -9.34 -5.44 -3.53
N ASP A 134 -9.85 -5.02 -4.70
CA ASP A 134 -9.03 -4.46 -5.77
C ASP A 134 -9.07 -2.93 -5.75
N SER A 135 -7.94 -2.28 -6.07
CA SER A 135 -7.88 -0.84 -6.24
C SER A 135 -8.75 -0.39 -7.42
N GLN A 136 -9.62 0.59 -7.18
CA GLN A 136 -10.55 1.12 -8.18
C GLN A 136 -11.10 2.48 -7.77
N THR A 137 -11.72 3.19 -8.72
CA THR A 137 -12.57 4.33 -8.40
C THR A 137 -13.88 3.85 -7.79
N ALA A 138 -14.27 4.42 -6.65
CA ALA A 138 -15.50 4.09 -5.94
C ALA A 138 -16.24 5.36 -5.48
N LEU A 139 -17.55 5.26 -5.26
CA LEU A 139 -18.35 6.34 -4.68
C LEU A 139 -18.14 6.39 -3.16
N ILE A 140 -17.73 7.54 -2.65
CA ILE A 140 -17.67 7.80 -1.22
C ILE A 140 -18.57 8.99 -0.85
N GLU A 141 -19.07 8.96 0.37
CA GLU A 141 -19.82 10.04 0.99
C GLU A 141 -19.03 10.52 2.23
N PRO A 142 -18.11 11.50 2.08
CA PRO A 142 -17.31 11.97 3.19
C PRO A 142 -18.13 12.76 4.20
N MET A 143 -17.75 12.69 5.48
CA MET A 143 -18.35 13.48 6.54
C MET A 143 -17.58 14.79 6.74
N ALA A 144 -18.27 15.92 6.66
CA ALA A 144 -17.69 17.22 6.95
C ALA A 144 -17.35 17.38 8.44
N SER A 145 -16.45 18.30 8.77
CA SER A 145 -15.98 18.51 10.16
C SER A 145 -17.09 18.89 11.15
N ASN A 146 -18.21 19.42 10.67
CA ASN A 146 -19.40 19.75 11.48
C ASN A 146 -20.40 18.59 11.59
N GLY A 147 -20.04 17.39 11.13
CA GLY A 147 -20.89 16.20 11.13
C GLY A 147 -21.92 16.15 10.00
N ILE A 148 -21.91 17.10 9.07
CA ILE A 148 -22.81 17.08 7.90
C ILE A 148 -22.26 16.11 6.85
N GLN A 149 -23.11 15.20 6.40
CA GLN A 149 -22.81 14.29 5.31
C GLN A 149 -22.71 15.06 3.99
N LEU A 150 -21.57 14.95 3.29
CA LEU A 150 -21.42 15.50 1.95
C LEU A 150 -22.06 14.55 0.91
N GLN A 151 -22.34 15.08 -0.28
CA GLN A 151 -22.88 14.28 -1.39
C GLN A 151 -21.85 13.25 -1.86
N ALA A 152 -22.31 12.21 -2.56
CA ALA A 152 -21.41 11.18 -3.06
C ALA A 152 -20.46 11.74 -4.12
N VAL A 153 -19.17 11.39 -4.03
CA VAL A 153 -18.12 11.76 -4.97
C VAL A 153 -17.32 10.52 -5.37
N HIS A 154 -16.87 10.47 -6.62
CA HIS A 154 -15.97 9.41 -7.07
C HIS A 154 -14.55 9.70 -6.59
N ILE A 155 -13.91 8.71 -5.97
CA ILE A 155 -12.53 8.79 -5.52
C ILE A 155 -11.77 7.52 -5.89
N TYR A 156 -10.47 7.59 -6.11
CA TYR A 156 -9.65 6.40 -6.25
C TYR A 156 -9.34 5.81 -4.86
N CYS A 157 -9.68 4.53 -4.69
CA CYS A 157 -9.32 3.75 -3.52
C CYS A 157 -8.18 2.80 -3.86
N ASP A 158 -7.03 2.97 -3.21
CA ASP A 158 -5.92 2.04 -3.29
C ASP A 158 -6.03 0.97 -2.20
N MET A 159 -6.24 -0.28 -2.61
CA MET A 159 -6.44 -1.43 -1.73
C MET A 159 -5.15 -2.24 -1.50
N GLU A 160 -4.04 -1.81 -2.09
CA GLU A 160 -2.72 -2.46 -2.01
C GLU A 160 -1.77 -1.68 -1.08
N MET A 161 -1.91 -0.35 -1.02
CA MET A 161 -1.13 0.51 -0.13
C MET A 161 -1.39 0.22 1.36
N GLU A 162 -0.39 0.57 2.20
CA GLU A 162 -0.50 0.55 3.67
C GLU A 162 -1.03 -0.79 4.23
N ASN A 163 -0.45 -1.91 3.76
CA ASN A 163 -0.88 -3.27 4.12
C ASN A 163 -2.36 -3.56 3.82
N GLY A 164 -2.93 -2.84 2.84
CA GLY A 164 -4.26 -3.05 2.29
C GLY A 164 -5.41 -2.45 3.09
N VAL A 165 -5.20 -1.41 3.91
CA VAL A 165 -6.26 -0.76 4.72
C VAL A 165 -7.29 0.02 3.92
N GLY A 166 -7.10 0.22 2.60
CA GLY A 166 -8.00 1.03 1.77
C GLY A 166 -7.69 2.51 1.90
N VAL A 167 -6.73 2.96 1.10
CA VAL A 167 -6.23 4.34 1.07
C VAL A 167 -7.08 5.16 0.12
N THR A 168 -7.56 6.31 0.60
CA THR A 168 -8.25 7.32 -0.19
C THR A 168 -7.20 8.20 -0.86
N VAL A 169 -7.15 8.20 -2.19
CA VAL A 169 -6.18 8.97 -2.98
C VAL A 169 -6.88 10.14 -3.67
N ILE A 170 -6.39 11.36 -3.43
CA ILE A 170 -6.93 12.59 -4.02
C ILE A 170 -5.88 13.22 -4.92
N ASP A 171 -6.14 13.17 -6.23
CA ASP A 171 -5.23 13.69 -7.24
C ASP A 171 -5.40 15.21 -7.50
N HIS A 172 -4.42 15.82 -8.16
CA HIS A 172 -4.42 17.23 -8.55
C HIS A 172 -3.56 17.51 -9.80
N ASP A 173 -3.55 18.77 -10.26
CA ASP A 173 -2.88 19.24 -11.49
C ASP A 173 -1.33 19.36 -11.42
N GLY A 174 -0.73 18.96 -10.30
CA GLY A 174 0.68 19.18 -9.96
C GLY A 174 1.53 17.92 -9.85
N GLU A 175 0.98 16.76 -10.21
CA GLU A 175 1.63 15.44 -10.10
C GLU A 175 2.62 15.15 -11.22
N ARG A 176 3.53 16.10 -11.46
CA ARG A 176 4.60 16.02 -12.46
C ARG A 176 5.76 16.91 -12.06
N ASP A 177 6.95 16.61 -12.56
CA ASP A 177 8.09 17.51 -12.39
C ASP A 177 7.83 18.81 -13.18
N VAL A 178 7.70 19.94 -12.48
CA VAL A 178 7.51 21.27 -13.07
C VAL A 178 8.81 22.05 -12.95
N SER A 179 9.37 22.45 -14.09
CA SER A 179 10.62 23.23 -14.12
C SER A 179 10.39 24.69 -13.78
N VAL A 180 11.31 25.28 -13.04
CA VAL A 180 11.31 26.66 -12.57
C VAL A 180 12.63 27.30 -12.99
N HIS A 181 12.56 28.38 -13.76
CA HIS A 181 13.70 29.15 -14.25
C HIS A 181 13.25 30.58 -14.55
N GLY A 182 14.11 31.57 -14.29
CA GLY A 182 13.86 32.99 -14.50
C GLY A 182 13.22 33.72 -13.32
N TYR A 183 13.20 33.11 -12.13
CA TYR A 183 12.56 33.67 -10.93
C TYR A 183 13.59 33.98 -9.86
N GLU A 184 14.15 35.19 -9.89
CA GLU A 184 15.18 35.64 -8.94
C GLU A 184 14.59 35.98 -7.57
N ALA A 185 13.54 36.80 -7.56
CA ALA A 185 12.98 37.30 -6.32
C ALA A 185 12.34 36.18 -5.47
N GLN A 186 12.40 36.36 -4.16
CA GLN A 186 11.81 35.45 -3.17
C GLN A 186 10.37 35.09 -3.52
N GLY A 187 10.08 33.79 -3.69
CA GLY A 187 8.72 33.31 -3.97
C GLY A 187 8.06 33.92 -5.20
N SER A 188 8.85 34.44 -6.15
CA SER A 188 8.32 35.07 -7.37
C SER A 188 7.75 34.06 -8.35
N TYR A 189 8.21 32.80 -8.30
CA TYR A 189 7.48 31.68 -8.88
C TYR A 189 6.35 31.25 -7.94
N SER A 190 5.19 30.95 -8.51
CA SER A 190 4.10 30.32 -7.76
C SER A 190 3.37 29.27 -8.59
N PHE A 191 2.96 28.19 -7.94
CA PHE A 191 2.12 27.13 -8.47
C PHE A 191 0.97 26.90 -7.50
N ILE A 192 -0.27 27.19 -7.92
CA ILE A 192 -1.47 26.96 -7.11
C ILE A 192 -2.03 25.60 -7.49
N VAL A 193 -2.28 24.75 -6.50
CA VAL A 193 -2.73 23.38 -6.70
C VAL A 193 -4.25 23.33 -6.88
N THR A 194 -4.70 22.66 -7.94
CA THR A 194 -6.12 22.39 -8.22
C THR A 194 -6.41 20.91 -8.04
N TYR A 195 -7.07 20.56 -6.94
CA TYR A 195 -7.52 19.19 -6.65
C TYR A 195 -8.67 18.76 -7.57
N ASN A 196 -8.73 17.46 -7.86
CA ASN A 196 -9.75 16.86 -8.73
C ASN A 196 -11.15 16.74 -8.10
N ILE A 197 -11.28 17.07 -6.81
CA ILE A 197 -12.54 17.18 -6.07
C ILE A 197 -12.65 18.56 -5.40
N PRO A 198 -13.85 19.02 -5.03
CA PRO A 198 -14.00 20.32 -4.39
C PRO A 198 -13.22 20.39 -3.07
N PHE A 199 -12.62 21.54 -2.78
CA PHE A 199 -11.69 21.72 -1.66
C PHE A 199 -12.31 21.35 -0.29
N GLU A 200 -13.61 21.59 -0.10
CA GLU A 200 -14.35 21.20 1.10
C GLU A 200 -14.36 19.67 1.33
N TYR A 201 -14.38 18.87 0.25
CA TYR A 201 -14.29 17.41 0.32
C TYR A 201 -12.87 16.97 0.69
N VAL A 202 -11.85 17.63 0.14
CA VAL A 202 -10.43 17.38 0.50
C VAL A 202 -10.23 17.56 2.00
N VAL A 203 -10.71 18.68 2.56
CA VAL A 203 -10.60 18.97 3.99
C VAL A 203 -11.42 17.99 4.84
N ALA A 204 -12.63 17.62 4.41
CA ALA A 204 -13.46 16.64 5.10
C ALA A 204 -12.78 15.27 5.19
N ILE A 205 -12.20 14.78 4.09
CA ILE A 205 -11.46 13.51 4.05
C ILE A 205 -10.24 13.56 4.96
N ILE A 206 -9.44 14.63 4.92
CA ILE A 206 -8.25 14.77 5.79
C ILE A 206 -8.63 14.74 7.27
N ASN A 207 -9.71 15.45 7.64
CA ASN A 207 -10.11 15.56 9.04
C ASN A 207 -10.71 14.26 9.58
N SER A 208 -11.47 13.52 8.76
CA SER A 208 -12.09 12.26 9.13
C SER A 208 -11.16 11.04 9.05
N SER A 209 -9.97 11.18 8.48
CA SER A 209 -8.99 10.08 8.38
C SER A 209 -8.02 10.07 9.55
N GLN A 210 -7.58 8.89 10.01
CA GLN A 210 -6.61 8.75 11.09
C GLN A 210 -5.23 9.29 10.67
N PHE A 211 -4.79 8.92 9.47
CA PHE A 211 -3.51 9.34 8.90
C PHE A 211 -3.74 9.94 7.52
N CYS A 212 -2.98 10.98 7.19
CA CYS A 212 -2.87 11.50 5.83
C CYS A 212 -1.44 11.89 5.55
N ARG A 213 -1.03 11.76 4.30
CA ARG A 213 0.26 12.26 3.82
C ARG A 213 0.17 12.82 2.42
N GLN A 214 1.08 13.75 2.10
CA GLN A 214 1.25 14.27 0.75
C GLN A 214 2.72 14.45 0.45
N PHE A 215 3.18 13.96 -0.70
CA PHE A 215 4.59 14.05 -1.07
C PHE A 215 4.92 15.42 -1.67
N VAL A 216 6.08 15.98 -1.32
CA VAL A 216 6.62 17.20 -1.93
C VAL A 216 8.11 17.04 -2.17
N ARG A 217 8.57 17.57 -3.30
CA ARG A 217 9.98 17.56 -3.71
C ARG A 217 10.38 18.90 -4.29
N TRP A 218 11.57 19.34 -3.94
CA TRP A 218 12.30 20.40 -4.61
C TRP A 218 13.66 19.90 -5.03
N LYS A 219 13.89 19.86 -6.34
CA LYS A 219 15.22 19.71 -6.94
C LYS A 219 15.73 21.09 -7.31
N CYS A 220 16.98 21.36 -6.97
CA CYS A 220 17.60 22.66 -7.18
C CYS A 220 18.99 22.47 -7.79
N LYS A 221 19.42 23.45 -8.56
CA LYS A 221 20.77 23.60 -9.05
C LYS A 221 21.07 25.08 -8.97
N GLY A 222 21.94 25.48 -8.05
CA GLY A 222 22.17 26.91 -7.79
C GLY A 222 21.01 27.66 -7.14
N ALA A 223 19.93 26.97 -6.75
CA ALA A 223 18.72 27.60 -6.20
C ALA A 223 18.56 27.31 -4.71
N GLN A 224 19.05 28.21 -3.87
CA GLN A 224 19.06 28.12 -2.42
C GLN A 224 17.65 28.23 -1.83
N MET A 225 17.27 27.31 -0.94
CA MET A 225 15.94 27.36 -0.29
C MET A 225 15.88 28.48 0.76
N TYR A 226 16.87 28.54 1.65
CA TYR A 226 17.00 29.55 2.68
C TYR A 226 18.31 30.33 2.54
N ASN A 227 18.20 31.64 2.40
CA ASN A 227 19.36 32.52 2.35
C ASN A 227 19.68 33.08 3.75
N PRO A 228 20.78 32.65 4.40
CA PRO A 228 21.13 33.10 5.73
C PRO A 228 21.60 34.56 5.78
N GLY A 229 22.09 35.11 4.67
CA GLY A 229 22.61 36.48 4.60
C GLY A 229 21.52 37.55 4.71
N ASN A 230 20.30 37.25 4.23
CA ASN A 230 19.15 38.16 4.31
C ASN A 230 17.95 37.56 5.07
N GLN A 231 18.10 36.35 5.63
CA GLN A 231 17.07 35.61 6.39
C GLN A 231 15.78 35.34 5.60
N LYS A 232 15.87 35.13 4.28
CA LYS A 232 14.71 34.90 3.40
C LYS A 232 14.61 33.46 2.94
N TRP A 233 13.37 33.00 2.78
CA TRP A 233 13.02 31.71 2.20
C TRP A 233 12.62 31.90 0.75
N ASN A 234 13.48 31.48 -0.18
CA ASN A 234 13.18 31.55 -1.60
C ASN A 234 12.16 30.49 -2.00
N THR A 235 12.24 29.31 -1.37
CA THR A 235 11.38 28.16 -1.66
C THR A 235 10.58 27.74 -0.44
N TYR A 236 9.26 27.65 -0.59
CA TYR A 236 8.32 27.27 0.47
C TYR A 236 6.96 26.90 -0.14
N TRP A 237 6.03 26.40 0.69
CA TRP A 237 4.66 26.13 0.28
C TRP A 237 3.68 26.60 1.35
N THR A 238 2.38 26.63 1.02
CA THR A 238 1.28 27.00 1.92
C THR A 238 0.27 25.86 2.04
N ASN A 239 -0.47 25.85 3.14
CA ASN A 239 -1.49 24.85 3.48
C ASN A 239 -2.89 25.48 3.67
N ARG A 240 -3.91 24.68 4.01
CA ARG A 240 -5.27 25.17 4.31
C ARG A 240 -5.33 26.34 5.31
N SER A 241 -4.51 26.31 6.36
CA SER A 241 -4.53 27.30 7.45
C SER A 241 -3.82 28.60 7.06
N THR A 242 -2.80 28.50 6.22
CA THR A 242 -2.00 29.64 5.72
C THR A 242 -2.52 30.20 4.40
N ALA A 243 -3.34 29.44 3.68
CA ALA A 243 -4.02 29.86 2.46
C ALA A 243 -5.34 30.60 2.71
N TYR A 244 -6.05 30.34 3.81
CA TYR A 244 -7.33 30.99 4.13
C TYR A 244 -7.22 32.50 4.43
N LEU A 245 -6.00 33.03 4.63
CA LEU A 245 -5.73 34.47 4.77
C LEU A 245 -5.66 35.21 3.42
N ALA A 246 -6.28 34.68 2.37
CA ALA A 246 -6.28 35.25 1.03
C ALA A 246 -7.31 36.38 0.85
N ILE A 247 -7.05 37.54 1.46
CA ILE A 247 -7.37 38.85 0.88
C ILE A 247 -6.34 39.88 1.41
N ASN A 248 -5.22 40.02 0.68
CA ASN A 248 -4.29 41.16 0.69
C ASN A 248 -3.14 41.26 1.72
N GLU A 249 -2.70 40.18 2.39
CA GLU A 249 -1.51 40.27 3.26
C GLU A 249 -0.59 39.05 3.15
N TYR A 250 0.70 39.27 3.43
CA TYR A 250 1.80 38.30 3.38
C TYR A 250 1.38 36.92 3.87
N LYS A 251 1.39 35.92 2.97
CA LYS A 251 1.02 34.54 3.31
C LYS A 251 2.15 33.93 4.13
N PRO A 252 1.95 33.61 5.43
CA PRO A 252 3.00 32.96 6.19
C PRO A 252 3.30 31.58 5.55
N PRO A 253 4.56 31.28 5.20
CA PRO A 253 4.92 29.97 4.66
C PRO A 253 4.63 28.88 5.68
N SER A 254 4.42 27.64 5.22
CA SER A 254 4.55 26.49 6.11
C SER A 254 5.92 26.52 6.79
N VAL A 255 5.94 26.17 8.08
CA VAL A 255 7.13 26.34 8.94
C VAL A 255 8.19 25.25 8.74
N PHE A 256 7.92 24.29 7.85
CA PHE A 256 8.77 23.15 7.50
C PHE A 256 8.56 22.74 6.04
N PHE A 257 9.51 22.00 5.44
CA PHE A 257 9.43 21.62 4.04
C PHE A 257 8.71 20.28 3.80
N HIS A 258 8.96 19.25 4.61
CA HIS A 258 8.17 18.02 4.66
C HIS A 258 8.28 17.39 6.06
N GLY A 259 7.59 16.27 6.30
CA GLY A 259 7.52 15.60 7.60
C GLY A 259 6.37 16.12 8.45
N SER A 260 6.52 16.02 9.77
CA SER A 260 5.54 16.52 10.75
C SER A 260 6.10 17.55 11.73
N GLU A 261 7.42 17.73 11.77
CA GLU A 261 8.05 18.66 12.69
C GLU A 261 7.98 20.09 12.15
N GLU A 262 7.42 20.99 12.95
CA GLU A 262 7.33 22.43 12.65
C GLU A 262 8.67 23.16 12.82
N ARG A 263 9.72 22.62 12.20
CA ARG A 263 11.06 23.18 12.20
C ARG A 263 11.45 23.52 10.77
N ARG A 264 12.15 24.63 10.62
CA ARG A 264 12.71 25.12 9.35
C ARG A 264 13.92 24.27 8.91
N ILE A 265 13.72 22.98 8.75
CA ILE A 265 14.73 21.95 8.46
C ILE A 265 14.14 20.92 7.49
N CYS A 266 14.97 20.31 6.65
CA CYS A 266 14.57 19.21 5.77
C CYS A 266 14.90 17.84 6.42
N ASP A 267 14.46 16.73 5.81
CA ASP A 267 14.63 15.37 6.35
C ASP A 267 16.09 15.07 6.63
N CYS A 268 16.94 15.47 5.68
CA CYS A 268 18.35 15.21 5.74
C CYS A 268 18.99 15.94 6.93
N GLY A 269 18.44 17.10 7.33
CA GLY A 269 18.90 17.86 8.48
C GLY A 269 18.48 17.19 9.78
N ILE A 270 17.24 16.65 9.85
CA ILE A 270 16.75 15.91 11.01
C ILE A 270 17.54 14.60 11.19
N SER A 271 17.72 13.85 10.11
CA SER A 271 18.41 12.56 10.09
C SER A 271 19.93 12.67 10.06
N GLN A 272 20.49 13.87 9.95
CA GLN A 272 21.93 14.15 9.78
C GLN A 272 22.54 13.43 8.56
N THR A 273 21.77 13.31 7.48
CA THR A 273 22.15 12.66 6.22
C THR A 273 22.31 13.64 5.06
N CYS A 274 22.24 14.96 5.30
CA CYS A 274 22.50 15.95 4.24
C CYS A 274 23.90 15.74 3.65
N HIS A 275 24.05 16.05 2.36
CA HIS A 275 25.33 15.92 1.64
C HIS A 275 26.46 16.72 2.29
N ARG A 276 26.10 17.78 3.01
CA ARG A 276 26.98 18.57 3.85
C ARG A 276 26.38 18.67 5.24
N SER A 277 27.21 18.49 6.26
CA SER A 277 26.76 18.49 7.66
C SER A 277 26.50 19.89 8.22
N ASP A 278 26.89 20.94 7.49
CA ASP A 278 26.73 22.35 7.90
C ASP A 278 25.48 23.03 7.31
N VAL A 279 24.62 22.28 6.62
CA VAL A 279 23.35 22.75 6.07
C VAL A 279 22.16 22.01 6.66
N LEU A 280 20.99 22.64 6.64
CA LEU A 280 19.73 22.06 7.13
C LEU A 280 18.91 21.38 6.02
N CYS A 281 19.20 21.71 4.77
CA CYS A 281 18.60 21.17 3.55
C CYS A 281 19.68 21.02 2.48
N ASN A 282 19.59 20.00 1.63
CA ASN A 282 20.56 19.78 0.56
C ASN A 282 20.61 20.94 -0.44
N CYS A 283 19.46 21.58 -0.69
CA CYS A 283 19.37 22.72 -1.58
C CYS A 283 19.98 24.01 -1.03
N ASP A 284 20.27 24.07 0.27
CA ASP A 284 20.98 25.22 0.85
C ASP A 284 22.47 25.26 0.52
N ILE A 285 23.02 24.17 -0.03
CA ILE A 285 24.44 24.06 -0.41
C ILE A 285 24.80 25.07 -1.52
N ASN A 286 23.87 25.34 -2.43
CA ASN A 286 24.01 26.31 -3.53
C ASN A 286 25.33 26.18 -4.33
N ASP A 287 25.70 24.97 -4.75
CA ASP A 287 26.99 24.68 -5.42
C ASP A 287 26.89 24.50 -6.94
N GLY A 288 25.75 24.88 -7.55
CA GLY A 288 25.52 24.72 -8.99
C GLY A 288 25.38 23.27 -9.47
N ILE A 289 25.28 22.30 -8.55
CA ILE A 289 25.02 20.88 -8.82
C ILE A 289 23.57 20.58 -8.46
N TRP A 290 22.95 19.63 -9.17
CA TRP A 290 21.61 19.16 -8.83
C TRP A 290 21.59 18.52 -7.43
N ARG A 291 20.79 19.10 -6.53
CA ARG A 291 20.45 18.58 -5.21
C ARG A 291 18.93 18.38 -5.12
N SER A 292 18.48 17.68 -4.07
CA SER A 292 17.07 17.41 -3.85
C SER A 292 16.77 17.36 -2.36
N ASP A 293 15.68 17.99 -1.96
CA ASP A 293 15.01 17.79 -0.68
C ASP A 293 13.59 17.32 -0.99
N GLU A 294 13.18 16.21 -0.39
CA GLU A 294 11.89 15.57 -0.68
C GLU A 294 11.41 14.71 0.47
N GLY A 295 10.09 14.55 0.56
CA GLY A 295 9.48 13.69 1.55
C GLY A 295 7.98 13.88 1.65
N TYR A 296 7.36 13.10 2.53
CA TYR A 296 5.95 13.21 2.85
C TYR A 296 5.71 14.25 3.94
N VAL A 297 4.82 15.21 3.71
CA VAL A 297 4.15 15.98 4.76
C VAL A 297 3.11 15.06 5.41
N THR A 298 3.27 14.77 6.70
CA THR A 298 2.39 13.84 7.44
C THR A 298 1.58 14.52 8.55
N ASN A 299 1.89 15.79 8.86
CA ASN A 299 1.06 16.60 9.75
C ASN A 299 -0.25 16.99 9.03
N LYS A 300 -1.38 16.37 9.43
CA LYS A 300 -2.70 16.64 8.83
C LYS A 300 -3.12 18.10 8.92
N ASP A 301 -2.69 18.85 9.94
CA ASP A 301 -3.05 20.26 10.09
C ASP A 301 -2.34 21.16 9.07
N ALA A 302 -1.23 20.68 8.53
CA ALA A 302 -0.50 21.30 7.43
C ALA A 302 -0.92 20.77 6.05
N LEU A 303 -1.89 19.86 5.96
CA LEU A 303 -2.43 19.36 4.70
C LEU A 303 -3.79 19.99 4.38
N PRO A 304 -4.16 20.13 3.10
CA PRO A 304 -3.37 19.81 1.92
C PRO A 304 -2.36 20.92 1.56
N ILE A 305 -1.39 20.61 0.71
CA ILE A 305 -0.54 21.64 0.06
C ILE A 305 -1.41 22.43 -0.92
N VAL A 306 -1.48 23.74 -0.76
CA VAL A 306 -2.35 24.63 -1.55
C VAL A 306 -1.57 25.39 -2.63
N ALA A 307 -0.34 25.79 -2.34
CA ALA A 307 0.51 26.45 -3.31
C ALA A 307 1.99 26.23 -2.98
N PHE A 308 2.81 26.18 -4.02
CA PHE A 308 4.27 26.10 -3.96
C PHE A 308 4.88 27.38 -4.52
N PHE A 309 5.94 27.86 -3.86
CA PHE A 309 6.65 29.08 -4.20
C PHE A 309 8.13 28.79 -4.33
N ALA A 310 8.80 29.45 -5.28
CA ALA A 310 10.24 29.37 -5.48
C ALA A 310 10.82 30.72 -5.91
N GLY A 311 12.13 30.88 -5.73
CA GLY A 311 12.95 32.01 -6.13
C GLY A 311 14.39 31.53 -6.32
N ASP A 312 15.35 32.45 -6.46
CA ASP A 312 16.77 32.11 -6.66
C ASP A 312 17.00 31.18 -7.86
N THR A 313 16.26 31.45 -8.95
CA THR A 313 16.39 30.77 -10.24
C THR A 313 16.60 31.76 -11.38
N GLY A 314 17.15 32.94 -11.10
CA GLY A 314 17.28 34.04 -12.04
C GLY A 314 18.53 33.99 -12.90
N SER A 315 19.61 33.39 -12.39
CA SER A 315 20.90 33.32 -13.09
C SER A 315 20.94 32.18 -14.12
N ALA A 316 21.83 32.29 -15.12
CA ALA A 316 21.93 31.31 -16.22
C ALA A 316 22.35 29.89 -15.80
N GLN A 317 22.81 29.70 -14.57
CA GLN A 317 23.22 28.40 -14.02
C GLN A 317 22.23 27.89 -12.97
N GLU A 318 21.16 28.65 -12.70
CA GLU A 318 20.17 28.34 -11.67
C GLU A 318 18.93 27.70 -12.27
N GLU A 319 18.56 26.54 -11.75
CA GLU A 319 17.41 25.79 -12.21
C GLU A 319 16.73 25.10 -11.03
N GLY A 320 15.40 25.06 -11.07
CA GLY A 320 14.59 24.36 -10.09
C GLY A 320 13.61 23.39 -10.72
N LYS A 321 13.21 22.35 -10.02
CA LYS A 321 12.08 21.49 -10.37
C LYS A 321 11.32 21.10 -9.11
N HIS A 322 10.01 21.35 -9.09
CA HIS A 322 9.15 20.89 -8.01
C HIS A 322 8.24 19.76 -8.47
N PHE A 323 7.82 18.94 -7.51
CA PHE A 323 6.80 17.91 -7.67
C PHE A 323 5.96 17.87 -6.40
N ILE A 324 4.63 17.82 -6.56
CA ILE A 324 3.67 17.63 -5.46
C ILE A 324 2.88 16.38 -5.81
N GLY A 325 2.86 15.40 -4.91
CA GLY A 325 2.13 14.15 -5.09
C GLY A 325 0.67 14.24 -4.62
N PRO A 326 -0.13 13.20 -4.91
CA PRO A 326 -1.51 13.13 -4.44
C PRO A 326 -1.58 13.10 -2.92
N ILE A 327 -2.76 13.40 -2.37
CA ILE A 327 -3.03 13.20 -0.95
C ILE A 327 -3.44 11.75 -0.75
N GLU A 328 -2.80 11.08 0.20
CA GLU A 328 -3.07 9.71 0.60
C GLU A 328 -3.60 9.71 2.04
N CYS A 329 -4.87 9.33 2.25
CA CYS A 329 -5.53 9.32 3.56
C CYS A 329 -6.11 7.93 3.91
N TYR A 330 -5.93 7.47 5.14
CA TYR A 330 -6.35 6.14 5.58
C TYR A 330 -6.55 6.03 7.10
N GLY A 331 -7.29 4.99 7.49
CA GLY A 331 -7.80 4.81 8.87
C GLY A 331 -8.90 5.81 9.20
N ASP A 332 -9.71 5.49 10.21
CA ASP A 332 -10.80 6.36 10.68
C ASP A 332 -10.38 7.07 11.97
N ALA A 333 -10.64 8.38 12.06
CA ALA A 333 -10.23 9.25 13.18
C ALA A 333 -11.08 9.10 14.46
#